data_AF-A0A1H9U4R2-F1
#
_entry.id   AF-A0A1H9U4R2-F1
#
_cell.length_a   1.000
_cell.length_b   1.000
_cell.length_c   1.000
_cell.angle_alpha   90.00
_cell.angle_beta   90.00
_cell.angle_gamma   90.00
#
_symmetry.space_group_name_H-M   'P 1'
#
loop_
_entity.id
_entity.type
_entity.pdbx_description
1 polymer ?
#
loop_
_entity_poly.entity_id
_entity_poly.type
_entity_poly.pdbx_seq_one_letter_code
_entity_poly.pdbx_strand_id
1 'polypeptide(L)'
;MVTSIVRQSVIIKCKQKISVMLGNYEFYYSVGFLNKKYDLGCNSQMKPVEIKEKIASKLEAIEGDSPEEEYLITILKKYRPSDEYNDDMVEVFEMGVNEQKPWSVKL
;
A
#
# COMPACT_ATOMS: atom_id res chain seq x y z
N MET A 1 -11.41 -1.62 13.14
CA MET A 1 -10.43 -2.49 13.84
C MET A 1 -9.41 -3.06 12.86
N VAL A 2 -9.84 -3.61 11.71
CA VAL A 2 -8.94 -4.11 10.65
C VAL A 2 -8.10 -2.97 10.04
N THR A 3 -8.74 -1.85 9.66
CA THR A 3 -8.11 -0.67 9.05
C THR A 3 -6.93 -0.09 9.85
N SER A 4 -7.08 0.08 11.16
CA SER A 4 -6.03 0.59 12.04
C SER A 4 -4.83 -0.36 12.16
N ILE A 5 -5.08 -1.67 12.23
CA ILE A 5 -4.03 -2.71 12.32
C ILE A 5 -3.20 -2.73 11.04
N VAL A 6 -3.87 -2.68 9.88
CA VAL A 6 -3.24 -2.71 8.56
C VAL A 6 -2.29 -1.52 8.38
N ARG A 7 -2.78 -0.30 8.67
CA ARG A 7 -1.96 0.91 8.62
C ARG A 7 -0.72 0.81 9.51
N GLN A 8 -0.91 0.41 10.78
CA GLN A 8 0.19 0.29 11.73
C GLN A 8 1.20 -0.77 11.28
N SER A 9 0.74 -1.92 10.80
CA SER A 9 1.58 -3.00 10.27
C SER A 9 2.48 -2.49 9.15
N VAL A 10 1.91 -1.84 8.13
CA VAL A 10 2.67 -1.30 7.00
C VAL A 10 3.69 -0.26 7.46
N ILE A 11 3.29 0.68 8.33
CA ILE A 11 4.19 1.72 8.84
C ILE A 11 5.35 1.11 9.62
N ILE A 12 5.10 0.16 10.52
CA ILE A 12 6.15 -0.46 11.34
C ILE A 12 7.15 -1.19 10.43
N LYS A 13 6.67 -1.96 9.45
CA LYS A 13 7.52 -2.65 8.46
C LYS A 13 8.43 -1.68 7.71
N CYS A 14 7.88 -0.55 7.25
CA CYS A 14 8.66 0.44 6.51
C CYS A 14 9.68 1.16 7.40
N LYS A 15 9.32 1.51 8.64
CA LYS A 15 10.25 2.16 9.58
C LYS A 15 11.39 1.26 10.03
N GLN A 16 11.07 0.01 10.34
CA GLN A 16 12.06 -0.96 10.83
C GLN A 16 12.78 -1.67 9.69
N LYS A 17 12.31 -1.52 8.45
CA LYS A 17 12.78 -2.24 7.26
C LYS A 17 12.80 -3.76 7.48
N ILE A 18 11.79 -4.27 8.19
CA ILE A 18 11.62 -5.69 8.47
C ILE A 18 10.36 -6.24 7.79
N SER A 19 10.41 -7.54 7.45
CA SER A 19 9.30 -8.31 6.89
C SER A 19 8.89 -7.91 5.45
N VAL A 20 7.85 -8.55 4.95
CA VAL A 20 7.26 -8.32 3.63
C VAL A 20 5.77 -8.03 3.75
N MET A 21 5.14 -7.65 2.65
CA MET A 21 3.69 -7.52 2.57
C MET A 21 3.04 -8.91 2.68
N LEU A 22 2.08 -9.05 3.59
CA LEU A 22 1.50 -10.35 3.98
C LEU A 22 0.11 -10.59 3.43
N GLY A 23 -0.62 -9.55 3.00
CA GLY A 23 -2.01 -9.70 2.59
C GLY A 23 -2.55 -8.53 1.79
N ASN A 24 -3.71 -8.76 1.16
CA ASN A 24 -4.33 -7.78 0.27
C ASN A 24 -4.71 -6.49 1.00
N TYR A 25 -5.07 -6.52 2.28
CA TYR A 25 -5.30 -5.27 3.01
C TYR A 25 -4.08 -4.34 3.06
N GLU A 26 -2.89 -4.89 3.33
CA GLU A 26 -1.65 -4.12 3.32
C GLU A 26 -1.34 -3.58 1.92
N PHE A 27 -1.65 -4.38 0.89
CA PHE A 27 -1.55 -3.98 -0.50
C PHE A 27 -2.46 -2.79 -0.82
N TYR A 28 -3.74 -2.85 -0.47
CA TYR A 28 -4.71 -1.77 -0.75
C TYR A 28 -4.33 -0.46 -0.07
N TYR A 29 -3.92 -0.52 1.20
CA TYR A 29 -3.43 0.66 1.91
C TYR A 29 -2.21 1.27 1.21
N SER A 30 -1.25 0.44 0.85
CA SER A 30 0.02 0.86 0.23
C SER A 30 -0.21 1.46 -1.16
N VAL A 31 -1.07 0.84 -1.96
CA VAL A 31 -1.44 1.36 -3.28
C VAL A 31 -2.21 2.66 -3.13
N GLY A 32 -3.18 2.76 -2.22
CA GLY A 32 -3.93 3.99 -1.98
C GLY A 32 -3.00 5.17 -1.65
N PHE A 33 -2.03 4.94 -0.76
CA PHE A 33 -1.01 5.92 -0.38
C PHE A 33 -0.18 6.38 -1.60
N LEU A 34 0.37 5.43 -2.36
CA LEU A 34 1.18 5.76 -3.54
C LEU A 34 0.35 6.32 -4.70
N ASN A 35 -0.93 5.95 -4.82
CA ASN A 35 -1.82 6.40 -5.88
C ASN A 35 -2.05 7.90 -5.82
N LYS A 36 -2.27 8.44 -4.62
CA LYS A 36 -2.38 9.90 -4.43
C LYS A 36 -1.09 10.64 -4.76
N LYS A 37 0.05 10.03 -4.43
CA LYS A 37 1.35 10.69 -4.54
C LYS A 37 1.91 10.67 -5.97
N TYR A 38 1.78 9.54 -6.65
CA TYR A 38 2.42 9.27 -7.95
C TYR A 38 1.43 9.12 -9.10
N ASP A 39 0.14 9.40 -8.88
CA ASP A 39 -0.93 9.27 -9.86
C ASP A 39 -0.90 7.90 -10.59
N LEU A 40 -1.00 6.84 -9.79
CA LEU A 40 -0.96 5.47 -10.32
C LEU A 40 -2.19 5.15 -11.18
N GLY A 41 -3.26 5.93 -11.09
CA GLY A 41 -4.50 5.76 -11.84
C GLY A 41 -5.31 4.57 -11.34
N CYS A 42 -5.11 4.16 -10.09
CA CYS A 42 -5.88 3.11 -9.43
C CYS A 42 -7.13 3.69 -8.76
N ASN A 43 -8.15 2.87 -8.60
CA ASN A 43 -9.32 3.17 -7.78
C ASN A 43 -9.63 1.98 -6.87
N SER A 44 -10.42 2.22 -5.82
CA SER A 44 -10.75 1.23 -4.79
C SER A 44 -11.63 0.07 -5.27
N GLN A 45 -12.26 0.19 -6.44
CA GLN A 45 -13.11 -0.83 -7.05
C GLN A 45 -12.35 -1.83 -7.94
N MET A 46 -11.10 -1.52 -8.30
CA MET A 46 -10.26 -2.40 -9.09
C MET A 46 -9.88 -3.66 -8.31
N LYS A 47 -9.71 -4.79 -9.02
CA LYS A 47 -9.31 -6.05 -8.37
C LYS A 47 -7.82 -6.06 -8.02
N PRO A 48 -7.39 -6.84 -7.01
CA PRO A 48 -6.00 -6.82 -6.53
C PRO A 48 -4.98 -7.14 -7.63
N VAL A 49 -5.23 -8.17 -8.43
CA VAL A 49 -4.37 -8.59 -9.55
C VAL A 49 -4.34 -7.51 -10.64
N GLU A 50 -5.50 -6.95 -11.00
CA GLU A 50 -5.62 -5.86 -11.98
C GLU A 50 -4.82 -4.63 -11.56
N ILE A 51 -4.91 -4.23 -10.28
CA ILE A 51 -4.09 -3.14 -9.72
C ILE A 51 -2.61 -3.48 -9.88
N LYS A 52 -2.18 -4.68 -9.49
CA LYS A 52 -0.78 -5.08 -9.50
C LYS A 52 -0.17 -5.01 -10.89
N GLU A 53 -0.89 -5.51 -11.89
CA GLU A 53 -0.47 -5.45 -13.30
C GLU A 53 -0.38 -4.01 -13.79
N LYS A 54 -1.38 -3.18 -13.46
CA LYS A 54 -1.43 -1.76 -13.87
C LYS A 54 -0.28 -0.94 -13.32
N ILE A 55 0.12 -1.18 -12.06
CA ILE A 55 1.14 -0.37 -11.40
C ILE A 55 2.56 -0.93 -11.55
N ALA A 56 2.74 -2.15 -12.04
CA ALA A 56 4.05 -2.82 -12.07
C ALA A 56 5.12 -1.97 -12.76
N SER A 57 4.85 -1.47 -13.97
CA SER A 57 5.78 -0.63 -14.72
C SER A 57 6.02 0.72 -14.06
N LYS A 58 4.97 1.33 -13.48
CA LYS A 58 5.07 2.61 -12.77
C LYS A 58 5.95 2.47 -11.52
N LEU A 59 5.78 1.39 -10.75
CA LEU A 59 6.59 1.15 -9.55
C LEU A 59 8.08 1.01 -9.88
N GLU A 60 8.43 0.46 -11.04
CA GLU A 60 9.84 0.39 -11.47
C GLU A 60 10.49 1.75 -11.70
N ALA A 61 9.70 2.75 -12.09
CA ALA A 61 10.18 4.11 -12.35
C ALA A 61 10.12 5.04 -11.13
N ILE A 62 9.48 4.62 -10.03
CA ILE A 62 9.32 5.46 -8.84
C ILE A 62 10.55 5.30 -7.92
N GLU A 63 11.15 6.44 -7.58
CA GLU A 63 12.09 6.58 -6.48
C GLU A 63 11.33 7.15 -5.27
N GLY A 64 11.56 6.55 -4.09
CA GLY A 64 10.90 6.98 -2.86
C GLY A 64 11.54 8.24 -2.30
N ASP A 65 10.75 9.14 -1.72
CA ASP A 65 11.26 10.39 -1.14
C ASP A 65 11.86 10.19 0.26
N SER A 66 11.68 9.00 0.85
CA SER A 66 12.24 8.66 2.16
C SER A 66 12.63 7.17 2.23
N PRO A 67 13.52 6.80 3.17
CA PRO A 67 13.93 5.41 3.34
C PRO A 67 12.77 4.44 3.65
N GLU A 68 11.72 4.92 4.30
CA GLU A 68 10.50 4.16 4.58
C GLU A 68 9.67 3.95 3.30
N GLU A 69 9.59 4.96 2.45
CA GLU A 69 8.83 4.90 1.21
C GLU A 69 9.53 4.03 0.16
N GLU A 70 10.85 4.14 0.04
CA GLU A 70 11.66 3.22 -0.77
C GLU A 70 11.44 1.76 -0.35
N TYR A 71 11.34 1.51 0.96
CA TYR A 71 11.04 0.19 1.47
C TYR A 71 9.62 -0.26 1.13
N LEU A 72 8.63 0.63 1.26
CA LEU A 72 7.25 0.39 0.86
C LEU A 72 7.15 -0.04 -0.61
N ILE A 73 7.78 0.73 -1.50
CA ILE A 73 7.85 0.44 -2.94
C ILE A 73 8.51 -0.92 -3.17
N THR A 74 9.60 -1.21 -2.46
CA THR A 74 10.33 -2.48 -2.58
C THR A 74 9.47 -3.70 -2.20
N ILE A 75 8.79 -3.65 -1.05
CA ILE A 75 7.94 -4.78 -0.62
C ILE A 75 6.68 -4.89 -1.49
N LEU A 76 6.15 -3.77 -1.99
CA LEU A 76 5.01 -3.74 -2.90
C LEU A 76 5.35 -4.36 -4.27
N LYS A 77 6.56 -4.10 -4.81
CA LYS A 77 7.07 -4.74 -6.03
C LYS A 77 7.09 -6.26 -5.91
N LYS A 78 7.53 -6.78 -4.76
CA LYS A 78 7.68 -8.22 -4.50
C LYS A 78 6.36 -8.93 -4.19
N TYR A 79 5.35 -8.19 -3.71
CA TYR A 79 4.08 -8.77 -3.33
C TYR A 79 3.28 -9.28 -4.55
N ARG A 80 2.69 -10.46 -4.41
CA ARG A 80 1.74 -11.05 -5.36
C ARG A 80 0.38 -11.15 -4.67
N PRO A 81 -0.60 -10.31 -5.04
CA PRO A 81 -1.91 -10.36 -4.42
C PRO A 81 -2.67 -11.63 -4.81
N SER A 82 -3.56 -12.07 -3.92
CA SER A 82 -4.58 -13.08 -4.24
C SER A 82 -5.80 -12.42 -4.88
N ASP A 83 -6.74 -13.21 -5.38
CA ASP A 83 -8.03 -12.71 -5.92
C ASP A 83 -9.02 -12.29 -4.81
N GLU A 84 -8.66 -12.43 -3.53
CA GLU A 84 -9.51 -12.04 -2.41
C GLU A 84 -9.79 -10.54 -2.43
N TYR A 85 -11.06 -10.17 -2.42
CA TYR A 85 -11.48 -8.78 -2.48
C TYR A 85 -12.83 -8.60 -1.80
N ASN A 86 -12.94 -7.62 -0.91
CA ASN A 86 -14.17 -7.30 -0.18
C ASN A 86 -14.28 -5.79 0.08
N ASP A 87 -15.41 -5.38 0.66
CA ASP A 87 -15.72 -3.97 0.93
C ASP A 87 -14.75 -3.33 1.93
N ASP A 88 -14.21 -4.10 2.89
CA ASP A 88 -13.21 -3.60 3.83
C ASP A 88 -11.92 -3.17 3.10
N MET A 89 -11.54 -3.82 2.00
CA MET A 89 -10.39 -3.42 1.18
C MET A 89 -10.61 -2.08 0.47
N VAL A 90 -11.86 -1.75 0.10
CA VAL A 90 -12.23 -0.43 -0.45
C VAL A 90 -11.93 0.65 0.58
N GLU A 91 -12.40 0.47 1.82
CA GLU A 91 -12.15 1.42 2.92
C GLU A 91 -10.66 1.58 3.19
N VAL A 92 -9.90 0.48 3.19
CA VAL A 92 -8.46 0.48 3.42
C VAL A 92 -7.69 1.22 2.31
N PHE A 93 -8.11 1.13 1.06
CA PHE A 93 -7.54 1.92 -0.03
C PHE A 93 -7.80 3.41 0.15
N GLU A 94 -9.06 3.79 0.41
CA GLU A 94 -9.42 5.19 0.64
C GLU A 94 -8.69 5.76 1.85
N MET A 95 -8.45 4.94 2.87
CA MET A 95 -7.63 5.32 4.02
C MET A 95 -6.18 5.60 3.62
N GLY A 96 -5.59 4.80 2.73
CA GLY A 96 -4.26 5.06 2.16
C GLY A 96 -4.23 6.36 1.36
N VAL A 97 -5.23 6.60 0.50
CA VAL A 97 -5.39 7.86 -0.25
C VAL A 97 -5.50 9.06 0.70
N ASN A 98 -6.23 8.92 1.80
CA ASN A 98 -6.45 10.00 2.75
C ASN A 98 -5.37 10.10 3.84
N GLU A 99 -4.26 9.36 3.73
CA GLU A 99 -3.16 9.41 4.69
C GLU A 99 -2.52 10.81 4.71
N GLN A 100 -2.33 11.35 5.92
CA GLN A 100 -1.77 12.69 6.14
C GLN A 100 -0.49 12.66 6.98
N LYS A 101 -0.30 11.61 7.77
CA LYS A 101 0.82 11.46 8.70
C LYS A 101 1.48 10.10 8.48
N PRO A 102 2.01 9.85 7.26
CA PRO A 102 2.75 8.64 7.01
C PRO A 102 3.89 8.52 8.01
N TRP A 103 4.26 7.29 8.37
CA TRP A 103 5.39 7.00 9.27
C TRP A 103 5.20 7.39 10.76
N SER A 104 4.01 7.88 11.13
CA SER A 104 3.63 8.10 12.52
C SER A 104 2.73 6.97 13.02
N VAL A 105 3.20 6.21 14.01
CA VAL A 105 2.39 5.25 14.77
C VAL A 105 1.92 5.99 16.02
N LYS A 106 0.77 6.66 15.95
CA LYS A 106 0.09 7.08 17.19
C LYS A 106 -0.74 5.89 17.68
N LEU A 107 -0.46 5.48 18.91
CA LEU A 107 -1.27 4.54 19.69
C LEU A 107 -2.63 5.18 20.02
#